data_AF-A0A9E2KYI1-F1
#
_entry.id   AF-A0A9E2KYI1-F1
#
_cell.length_a   1.000
_cell.length_b   1.000
_cell.length_c   1.000
_cell.angle_alpha   90.00
_cell.angle_beta   90.00
_cell.angle_gamma   90.00
#
_symmetry.space_group_name_H-M   'P 1'
#
loop_
_entity.id
_entity.type
_entity.pdbx_description
1 polymer ?
#
loop_
_entity_poly.entity_id
_entity_poly.type
_entity_poly.pdbx_seq_one_letter_code
_entity_poly.pdbx_strand_id
1 'polypeptide(L)'
;MKKNRGFSLLELIVTLGLFSIFSLIVFPLLRVSHSLNTAIIKQSLLEKDEVKIISLIEDCIENSNILKSEYSGKEYIKNGVAILNHEQVIELVLKENFFKCVSQKGNTLFLEYPVSDGNTIFYTFIIFQFFAGELIILECKESFNDIVVENSSIVLKKVYGSFEKTETGVIINLNISNSDFSETRSLKGYANFKKEI
;
A
#
# COMPACT_ATOMS: atom_id res chain seq x y z
N MET A 1 -29.38 -41.49 -54.90
CA MET A 1 -30.43 -40.97 -54.00
C MET A 1 -29.92 -41.01 -52.56
N LYS A 2 -29.91 -39.86 -51.87
CA LYS A 2 -29.47 -39.73 -50.46
C LYS A 2 -30.49 -40.42 -49.54
N LYS A 3 -30.03 -41.34 -48.67
CA LYS A 3 -30.83 -41.91 -47.57
C LYS A 3 -30.88 -40.89 -46.43
N ASN A 4 -32.02 -40.25 -46.22
CA ASN A 4 -32.30 -39.56 -44.95
C ASN A 4 -32.59 -40.64 -43.89
N ARG A 5 -31.60 -40.94 -43.04
CA ARG A 5 -31.81 -41.71 -41.81
C ARG A 5 -32.21 -40.74 -40.71
N GLY A 6 -33.47 -40.79 -40.27
CA GLY A 6 -33.91 -40.09 -39.06
C GLY A 6 -33.41 -40.79 -37.80
N PHE A 7 -33.17 -40.01 -36.74
CA PHE A 7 -32.76 -40.51 -35.43
C PHE A 7 -33.86 -41.37 -34.80
N SER A 8 -33.48 -42.47 -34.15
CA SER A 8 -34.38 -43.29 -33.33
C SER A 8 -34.77 -42.55 -32.04
N LEU A 9 -35.99 -42.76 -31.56
CA LEU A 9 -36.50 -42.14 -30.32
C LEU A 9 -35.63 -42.52 -29.10
N LEU A 10 -35.04 -43.72 -29.11
CA LEU A 10 -34.12 -44.17 -28.06
C LEU A 10 -32.75 -43.48 -28.15
N GLU A 11 -32.24 -43.25 -29.36
CA GLU A 11 -31.00 -42.48 -29.57
C GLU A 11 -31.18 -41.03 -29.13
N LEU A 12 -32.37 -40.45 -29.32
CA LEU A 12 -32.71 -39.11 -28.88
C LEU A 12 -32.75 -38.99 -27.35
N ILE A 13 -33.33 -39.98 -26.66
CA ILE A 13 -33.35 -40.04 -25.19
C ILE A 13 -31.94 -40.17 -24.62
N VAL A 14 -31.12 -41.06 -25.19
CA VAL A 14 -29.74 -41.29 -24.74
C VAL A 14 -28.88 -40.05 -24.95
N THR A 15 -29.01 -39.37 -26.10
CA THR A 15 -28.26 -38.14 -26.37
C THR A 15 -28.68 -36.97 -25.48
N LEU A 16 -29.97 -36.80 -25.19
CA LEU A 16 -30.44 -35.80 -24.21
C LEU A 16 -29.95 -36.11 -22.80
N GLY A 17 -29.97 -37.38 -22.39
CA GLY A 17 -29.47 -37.82 -21.08
C GLY A 17 -27.99 -37.50 -20.91
N LEU A 18 -27.17 -37.83 -21.92
CA LEU A 18 -25.76 -37.47 -21.95
C LEU A 18 -25.56 -35.94 -21.92
N PHE A 19 -26.29 -35.18 -22.73
CA PHE A 19 -26.20 -33.71 -22.73
C PHE A 19 -26.52 -33.10 -21.36
N SER A 20 -27.50 -33.64 -20.65
CA SER A 20 -27.89 -33.21 -19.31
C SER A 20 -26.78 -33.50 -18.29
N ILE A 21 -26.19 -34.71 -18.32
CA ILE A 21 -25.07 -35.09 -17.45
C ILE A 21 -23.84 -34.22 -17.72
N PHE A 22 -23.48 -34.01 -19.00
CA PHE A 22 -22.37 -33.14 -19.38
C PHE A 22 -22.61 -31.71 -18.94
N SER A 23 -23.84 -31.19 -19.11
CA SER A 23 -24.20 -29.84 -18.69
C SER A 23 -24.09 -29.69 -17.17
N LEU A 24 -24.56 -30.68 -16.39
CA LEU A 24 -24.45 -30.70 -14.93
C LEU A 24 -23.01 -30.68 -14.42
N ILE A 25 -22.04 -31.16 -15.22
CA ILE A 25 -20.61 -31.14 -14.87
C ILE A 25 -19.95 -29.84 -15.35
N VAL A 26 -20.25 -29.42 -16.58
CA VAL A 26 -19.61 -28.26 -17.22
C VAL A 26 -20.00 -26.94 -16.57
N PHE A 27 -21.28 -26.76 -16.20
CA PHE A 27 -21.73 -25.49 -15.60
C PHE A 27 -21.05 -25.17 -14.26
N PRO A 28 -20.94 -26.11 -13.29
CA PRO A 28 -20.19 -25.88 -12.07
C PRO A 28 -18.70 -25.60 -12.30
N LEU A 29 -18.07 -26.32 -13.24
CA LEU A 29 -16.66 -26.13 -13.58
C LEU A 29 -16.42 -24.73 -14.16
N LEU A 30 -17.27 -24.26 -15.07
CA LEU A 30 -17.20 -22.91 -15.62
C LEU A 30 -17.39 -21.85 -14.54
N ARG A 31 -18.32 -22.07 -13.60
CA ARG A 31 -18.56 -21.15 -12.48
C ARG A 31 -17.35 -21.04 -11.56
N VAL A 32 -16.74 -22.17 -11.19
CA VAL A 32 -15.53 -22.21 -10.35
C VAL A 32 -14.36 -21.57 -11.08
N SER A 33 -14.16 -21.90 -12.36
CA SER A 33 -13.11 -21.31 -13.20
C SER A 33 -13.25 -19.78 -13.31
N HIS A 34 -14.45 -19.28 -13.55
CA HIS A 34 -14.71 -17.83 -13.59
C HIS A 34 -14.42 -17.16 -12.25
N SER A 35 -14.85 -17.77 -11.14
CA SER A 35 -14.58 -17.26 -9.79
C SER A 35 -13.09 -17.19 -9.48
N LEU A 36 -12.34 -18.25 -9.81
CA LEU A 36 -10.89 -18.31 -9.64
C LEU A 36 -10.19 -17.26 -10.51
N ASN A 37 -10.57 -17.14 -11.78
CA ASN A 37 -9.97 -16.18 -12.69
C ASN A 37 -10.21 -14.74 -12.21
N THR A 38 -11.42 -14.45 -11.72
CA THR A 38 -11.75 -13.15 -11.13
C THR A 38 -10.92 -12.87 -9.87
N ALA A 39 -10.74 -13.86 -8.99
CA ALA A 39 -9.90 -13.74 -7.80
C ALA A 39 -8.43 -13.49 -8.15
N ILE A 40 -7.88 -14.23 -9.12
CA ILE A 40 -6.50 -14.08 -9.60
C ILE A 40 -6.28 -12.68 -10.20
N ILE A 41 -7.21 -12.20 -11.03
CA ILE A 41 -7.12 -10.85 -11.62
C ILE A 41 -7.14 -9.78 -10.53
N LYS A 42 -8.05 -9.87 -9.56
CA LYS A 42 -8.11 -8.94 -8.42
C LYS A 42 -6.82 -8.96 -7.60
N GLN A 43 -6.30 -10.14 -7.29
CA GLN A 43 -5.04 -10.30 -6.57
C GLN A 43 -3.87 -9.66 -7.34
N SER A 44 -3.78 -9.89 -8.65
CA SER A 44 -2.75 -9.29 -9.50
C SER A 44 -2.85 -7.77 -9.59
N LEU A 45 -4.06 -7.20 -9.58
CA LEU A 45 -4.27 -5.75 -9.56
C LEU A 45 -3.84 -5.14 -8.22
N LEU A 46 -4.23 -5.74 -7.10
CA LEU A 46 -3.81 -5.30 -5.76
C LEU A 46 -2.28 -5.34 -5.60
N GLU A 47 -1.64 -6.42 -6.05
CA GLU A 47 -0.18 -6.54 -6.06
C GLU A 47 0.50 -5.38 -6.79
N LYS A 48 -0.06 -4.97 -7.94
CA LYS A 48 0.50 -3.86 -8.72
C LYS A 48 0.38 -2.54 -7.98
N ASP A 49 -0.69 -2.32 -7.24
CA ASP A 49 -0.89 -1.05 -6.52
C ASP A 49 -0.07 -1.01 -5.22
N GLU A 50 0.05 -2.14 -4.51
CA GLU A 50 0.90 -2.27 -3.32
C GLU A 50 2.39 -2.06 -3.64
N VAL A 51 2.90 -2.68 -4.71
CA VAL A 51 4.29 -2.52 -5.15
C VAL A 51 4.58 -1.07 -5.55
N LYS A 52 3.64 -0.40 -6.23
CA LYS A 52 3.77 1.03 -6.56
C LYS A 52 3.83 1.92 -5.33
N ILE A 53 3.09 1.58 -4.28
CA ILE A 53 3.09 2.37 -3.05
C ILE A 53 4.39 2.18 -2.28
N ILE A 54 4.89 0.94 -2.21
CA ILE A 54 6.22 0.69 -1.65
C ILE A 54 7.28 1.47 -2.43
N SER A 55 7.27 1.41 -3.76
CA SER A 55 8.23 2.16 -4.58
C SER A 55 8.11 3.67 -4.38
N LEU A 56 6.89 4.20 -4.22
CA LEU A 56 6.68 5.63 -3.94
C LEU A 56 7.27 6.03 -2.58
N ILE A 57 7.08 5.21 -1.54
CA ILE A 57 7.68 5.47 -0.22
C ILE A 57 9.21 5.40 -0.33
N GLU A 58 9.75 4.43 -1.07
CA GLU A 58 11.20 4.29 -1.31
C GLU A 58 11.77 5.53 -2.02
N ASP A 59 11.14 5.99 -3.10
CA ASP A 59 11.51 7.22 -3.82
C ASP A 59 11.48 8.46 -2.90
N CYS A 60 10.47 8.54 -2.02
CA CYS A 60 10.39 9.61 -1.03
C CYS A 60 11.54 9.56 -0.02
N ILE A 61 11.92 8.38 0.46
CA ILE A 61 13.05 8.21 1.38
C ILE A 61 14.36 8.58 0.69
N GLU A 62 14.60 8.12 -0.54
CA GLU A 62 15.84 8.38 -1.27
C GLU A 62 16.07 9.86 -1.62
N ASN A 63 14.98 10.62 -1.79
CA ASN A 63 15.06 12.05 -2.07
C ASN A 63 14.80 12.93 -0.84
N SER A 64 14.55 12.32 0.33
CA SER A 64 14.54 13.04 1.60
C SER A 64 15.92 13.63 1.90
N ASN A 65 15.94 14.85 2.42
CA ASN A 65 17.18 15.59 2.70
C ASN A 65 16.97 16.50 3.89
N ILE A 66 18.06 16.72 4.66
CA ILE A 66 18.05 17.67 5.76
C ILE A 66 17.82 19.08 5.22
N LEU A 67 16.79 19.73 5.74
CA LEU A 67 16.42 21.09 5.44
C LEU A 67 17.16 22.08 6.33
N LYS A 68 17.41 23.27 5.79
CA LYS A 68 18.04 24.36 6.53
C LYS A 68 17.08 25.07 7.50
N SER A 69 15.77 24.89 7.33
CA SER A 69 14.77 25.59 8.12
C SER A 69 14.67 25.05 9.56
N GLU A 70 14.33 25.91 10.52
CA GLU A 70 14.36 25.58 11.95
C GLU A 70 12.93 25.43 12.47
N TYR A 71 12.59 24.23 12.96
CA TYR A 71 11.29 23.91 13.53
C TYR A 71 11.42 23.12 14.82
N SER A 72 10.39 23.18 15.67
CA SER A 72 10.38 22.52 16.97
C SER A 72 10.47 21.00 16.84
N GLY A 73 11.53 20.41 17.39
CA GLY A 73 11.79 18.97 17.37
C GLY A 73 12.72 18.50 16.24
N LYS A 74 13.27 19.41 15.44
CA LYS A 74 14.26 19.11 14.39
C LYS A 74 15.50 18.38 14.93
N GLU A 75 15.91 18.68 16.17
CA GLU A 75 17.04 18.04 16.86
C GLU A 75 16.88 16.52 17.04
N TYR A 76 15.66 16.01 16.96
CA TYR A 76 15.37 14.57 17.04
C TYR A 76 15.42 13.88 15.67
N ILE A 77 15.49 14.65 14.57
CA ILE A 77 15.53 14.13 13.21
C ILE A 77 16.97 13.89 12.77
N LYS A 78 17.24 12.74 12.16
CA LYS A 78 18.57 12.39 11.64
C LYS A 78 18.49 12.08 10.16
N ASN A 79 19.26 12.81 9.36
CA ASN A 79 19.32 12.68 7.89
C ASN A 79 17.96 12.93 7.22
N GLY A 80 17.16 13.88 7.73
CA GLY A 80 15.85 14.20 7.19
C GLY A 80 14.81 13.10 7.37
N VAL A 81 15.11 12.04 8.15
CA VAL A 81 14.22 10.89 8.34
C VAL A 81 14.08 10.53 9.80
N ALA A 82 12.84 10.43 10.27
CA ALA A 82 12.49 9.91 11.58
C ALA A 82 11.46 8.80 11.50
N ILE A 83 11.63 7.80 12.35
CA ILE A 83 10.62 6.77 12.59
C ILE A 83 10.08 7.00 13.97
N LEU A 84 8.76 7.06 14.08
CA LEU A 84 8.06 7.36 15.31
C LEU A 84 7.03 6.27 15.59
N ASN A 85 6.83 5.99 16.87
CA ASN A 85 5.69 5.21 17.32
C ASN A 85 4.63 6.18 17.84
N HIS A 86 3.53 6.33 17.10
CA HIS A 86 2.47 7.27 17.42
C HIS A 86 1.12 6.56 17.49
N GLU A 87 0.54 6.52 18.69
CA GLU A 87 -0.65 5.73 19.01
C GLU A 87 -1.97 6.41 18.62
N GLN A 88 -1.92 7.63 18.08
CA GLN A 88 -3.10 8.42 17.71
C GLN A 88 -2.98 8.87 16.25
N VAL A 89 -4.11 9.27 15.66
CA VAL A 89 -4.08 9.96 14.37
C VAL A 89 -3.36 11.28 14.57
N ILE A 90 -2.41 11.57 13.69
CA ILE A 90 -1.67 12.82 13.73
C ILE A 90 -2.63 14.00 13.53
N GLU A 91 -2.54 14.97 14.44
CA GLU A 91 -3.36 16.18 14.45
C GLU A 91 -2.81 17.26 13.48
N LEU A 92 -3.58 18.35 13.33
CA LEU A 92 -3.26 19.51 12.49
C LEU A 92 -1.89 20.13 12.73
N VAL A 93 -1.35 20.09 13.95
CA VAL A 93 -0.06 20.72 14.30
C VAL A 93 0.83 19.75 15.07
N LEU A 94 2.04 19.53 14.57
CA LEU A 94 3.05 18.69 15.20
C LEU A 94 3.83 19.51 16.23
N LYS A 95 3.65 19.16 17.50
CA LYS A 95 4.41 19.75 18.61
C LYS A 95 5.68 18.97 18.85
N GLU A 96 6.64 19.56 19.57
CA GLU A 96 7.91 18.93 19.97
C GLU A 96 7.74 17.51 20.57
N ASN A 97 6.68 17.27 21.34
CA ASN A 97 6.39 15.96 21.94
C ASN A 97 6.17 14.85 20.90
N PHE A 98 5.68 15.17 19.70
CA PHE A 98 5.58 14.23 18.60
C PHE A 98 6.97 13.67 18.24
N PHE A 99 7.96 14.56 18.12
CA PHE A 99 9.33 14.22 17.75
C PHE A 99 10.13 13.51 18.86
N LYS A 100 9.72 13.63 20.12
CA LYS A 100 10.31 12.86 21.24
C LYS A 100 10.02 11.36 21.16
N CYS A 101 9.00 10.95 20.40
CA CYS A 101 8.63 9.55 20.22
C CYS A 101 9.45 8.83 19.13
N VAL A 102 10.60 9.38 18.74
CA VAL A 102 11.51 8.73 17.79
C VAL A 102 11.98 7.38 18.32
N SER A 103 11.86 6.36 17.48
CA SER A 103 12.21 4.99 17.79
C SER A 103 12.95 4.35 16.61
N GLN A 104 13.57 3.19 16.85
CA GLN A 104 14.15 2.42 15.75
C GLN A 104 13.06 1.77 14.88
N LYS A 105 11.91 1.46 15.46
CA LYS A 105 10.76 0.85 14.79
C LYS A 105 9.46 1.50 15.24
N GLY A 106 8.58 1.79 14.30
CA GLY A 106 7.34 2.49 14.58
C GLY A 106 6.34 2.40 13.44
N ASN A 107 5.13 2.91 13.67
CA ASN A 107 4.05 2.94 12.69
C ASN A 107 4.06 4.23 11.84
N THR A 108 4.93 5.19 12.16
CA THR A 108 5.00 6.50 11.48
C THR A 108 6.39 6.72 10.91
N LEU A 109 6.46 7.13 9.65
CA LEU A 109 7.66 7.60 8.96
C LEU A 109 7.50 9.08 8.65
N PHE A 110 8.39 9.91 9.18
CA PHE A 110 8.48 11.33 8.90
C PHE A 110 9.67 11.59 7.98
N LEU A 111 9.45 12.34 6.90
CA LEU A 111 10.46 12.70 5.92
C LEU A 111 10.49 14.22 5.71
N GLU A 112 11.68 14.79 5.78
CA GLU A 112 12.00 16.09 5.22
C GLU A 112 12.15 15.92 3.70
N TYR A 113 11.14 16.38 2.97
CA TYR A 113 11.01 16.13 1.54
C TYR A 113 10.57 17.41 0.83
N PRO A 114 11.52 18.27 0.41
CA PRO A 114 11.17 19.50 -0.27
C PRO A 114 10.60 19.20 -1.66
N VAL A 115 9.31 19.47 -1.86
CA VAL A 115 8.65 19.42 -3.18
C VAL A 115 8.67 20.83 -3.79
N SER A 116 9.25 20.99 -4.97
CA SER A 116 9.30 22.27 -5.68
C SER A 116 8.93 22.14 -7.15
N ASP A 117 8.29 23.18 -7.70
CA ASP A 117 8.07 23.38 -9.15
C ASP A 117 9.22 24.14 -9.83
N GLY A 118 10.32 24.39 -9.11
CA GLY A 118 11.47 25.18 -9.55
C GLY A 118 11.42 26.65 -9.14
N ASN A 119 10.27 27.17 -8.69
CA ASN A 119 10.12 28.55 -8.21
C ASN A 119 9.66 28.63 -6.75
N THR A 120 8.80 27.70 -6.30
CA THR A 120 8.22 27.69 -4.95
C THR A 120 8.34 26.30 -4.34
N ILE A 121 8.53 26.22 -3.02
CA ILE A 121 8.44 24.95 -2.26
C ILE A 121 7.00 24.82 -1.76
N PHE A 122 6.33 23.72 -2.11
CA PHE A 122 4.91 23.48 -1.80
C PHE A 122 4.73 22.71 -0.49
N TYR A 123 5.50 21.63 -0.35
CA TYR A 123 5.51 20.80 0.83
C TYR A 123 6.94 20.61 1.28
N THR A 124 7.12 20.71 2.58
CA THR A 124 8.43 20.65 3.23
C THR A 124 8.61 19.27 3.87
N PHE A 125 7.50 18.65 4.28
CA PHE A 125 7.51 17.36 4.96
C PHE A 125 6.41 16.44 4.46
N ILE A 126 6.69 15.14 4.44
CA ILE A 126 5.73 14.07 4.15
C ILE A 126 5.75 13.08 5.31
N ILE A 127 4.56 12.65 5.73
CA ILE A 127 4.42 11.64 6.78
C ILE A 127 3.60 10.47 6.26
N PHE A 128 4.12 9.26 6.44
CA PHE A 128 3.39 8.02 6.23
C PHE A 128 3.04 7.42 7.59
N GLN A 129 1.77 7.12 7.83
CA GLN A 129 1.32 6.55 9.09
C GLN A 129 0.44 5.32 8.84
N PHE A 130 0.79 4.21 9.48
CA PHE A 130 -0.12 3.07 9.64
C PHE A 130 -0.99 3.28 10.88
N PHE A 131 -2.30 3.40 10.68
CA PHE A 131 -3.25 3.60 11.77
C PHE A 131 -4.59 2.93 11.47
N ALA A 132 -5.17 2.25 12.47
CA ALA A 132 -6.50 1.63 12.39
C ALA A 132 -6.77 0.75 11.14
N GLY A 133 -5.74 0.09 10.59
CA GLY A 133 -5.87 -0.74 9.38
C GLY A 133 -5.79 0.06 8.07
N GLU A 134 -5.27 1.28 8.10
CA GLU A 134 -5.08 2.14 6.94
C GLU A 134 -3.65 2.66 6.86
N LEU A 135 -3.17 2.93 5.64
CA LEU A 135 -1.98 3.71 5.38
C LEU A 135 -2.40 5.13 4.98
N ILE A 136 -2.04 6.08 5.81
CA ILE A 136 -2.36 7.50 5.67
C ILE A 136 -1.10 8.24 5.22
N ILE A 137 -1.24 9.12 4.24
CA ILE A 137 -0.22 10.10 3.87
C ILE A 137 -0.67 11.47 4.34
N LEU A 138 0.25 12.19 4.99
CA LEU A 138 0.08 13.57 5.39
C LEU A 138 1.12 14.43 4.68
N GLU A 139 0.66 15.51 4.08
CA GLU A 139 1.52 16.52 3.47
C GLU A 139 1.56 17.72 4.42
N CYS A 140 2.76 18.14 4.81
CA CYS A 140 2.93 19.17 5.82
C CYS A 140 3.83 20.31 5.33
N LYS A 141 3.58 21.49 5.89
CA LYS A 141 4.41 22.68 5.68
C LYS A 141 4.91 23.22 7.02
N GLU A 142 6.01 23.94 6.95
CA GLU A 142 6.48 24.73 8.08
C GLU A 142 5.68 26.02 8.19
N SER A 143 5.27 26.37 9.40
CA SER A 143 4.57 27.62 9.69
C SER A 143 4.93 28.07 11.10
N PHE A 144 5.56 29.23 11.24
CA PHE A 144 5.97 29.80 12.53
C PHE A 144 6.78 28.82 13.42
N ASN A 145 7.75 28.10 12.82
CA ASN A 145 8.58 27.08 13.47
C ASN A 145 7.83 25.80 13.92
N ASP A 146 6.53 25.72 13.67
CA ASP A 146 5.76 24.48 13.84
C ASP A 146 5.58 23.79 12.48
N ILE A 147 5.28 22.49 12.52
CA ILE A 147 4.90 21.73 11.33
C ILE A 147 3.38 21.55 11.34
N VAL A 148 2.73 21.99 10.27
CA VAL A 148 1.28 21.98 10.12
C VAL A 148 0.88 21.01 9.01
N VAL A 149 -0.08 20.14 9.30
CA VAL A 149 -0.68 19.23 8.31
C VAL A 149 -1.62 20.02 7.42
N GLU A 150 -1.32 20.06 6.12
CA GLU A 150 -2.16 20.74 5.12
C GLU A 150 -3.14 19.77 4.48
N ASN A 151 -2.70 18.55 4.22
CA ASN A 151 -3.49 17.55 3.53
C ASN A 151 -3.33 16.18 4.21
N SER A 152 -4.39 15.39 4.16
CA SER A 152 -4.43 14.03 4.69
C SER A 152 -5.21 13.14 3.72
N SER A 153 -4.62 12.01 3.35
CA SER A 153 -5.22 11.08 2.39
C SER A 153 -4.98 9.64 2.79
N ILE A 154 -6.03 8.82 2.70
CA ILE A 154 -5.94 7.37 2.89
C ILE A 154 -5.54 6.75 1.55
N VAL A 155 -4.41 6.05 1.52
CA VAL A 155 -3.85 5.49 0.28
C VAL A 155 -4.08 3.98 0.19
N LEU A 156 -4.08 3.28 1.32
CA LEU A 156 -4.46 1.86 1.40
C LEU A 156 -5.36 1.61 2.61
N LYS A 157 -6.25 0.63 2.45
CA LYS A 157 -7.14 0.13 3.50
C LYS A 157 -6.89 -1.35 3.74
N LYS A 158 -7.28 -1.83 4.92
CA LYS A 158 -7.05 -3.22 5.38
C LYS A 158 -5.55 -3.56 5.39
N VAL A 159 -4.74 -2.61 5.81
CA VAL A 159 -3.29 -2.72 5.86
C VAL A 159 -2.77 -2.38 7.25
N TYR A 160 -1.83 -3.19 7.73
CA TYR A 160 -1.06 -2.94 8.94
C TYR A 160 0.41 -2.92 8.57
N GLY A 161 1.22 -2.12 9.25
CA GLY A 161 2.62 -2.03 8.86
C GLY A 161 3.49 -1.40 9.92
N SER A 162 4.79 -1.40 9.64
CA SER A 162 5.78 -0.72 10.45
C SER A 162 6.99 -0.34 9.60
N PHE A 163 7.62 0.76 9.98
CA PHE A 163 8.89 1.20 9.45
C PHE A 163 9.99 0.87 10.46
N GLU A 164 11.17 0.48 9.97
CA GLU A 164 12.32 0.17 10.82
C GLU A 164 13.59 0.81 10.25
N LYS A 165 14.28 1.61 11.07
CA LYS A 165 15.49 2.34 10.69
C LYS A 165 16.68 1.43 10.90
N THR A 166 17.48 1.31 9.86
CA THR A 166 18.78 0.63 9.85
C THR A 166 19.89 1.66 9.68
N GLU A 167 21.15 1.25 9.81
CA GLU A 167 22.30 2.13 9.62
C GLU A 167 22.33 2.75 8.21
N THR A 168 21.90 1.98 7.21
CA THR A 168 22.02 2.35 5.79
C THR A 168 20.70 2.71 5.13
N GLY A 169 19.56 2.61 5.83
CA GLY A 169 18.25 2.77 5.18
C GLY A 169 17.04 2.53 6.07
N VAL A 170 15.87 2.42 5.45
CA VAL A 170 14.59 2.12 6.11
C VAL A 170 13.98 0.87 5.51
N ILE A 171 13.60 -0.06 6.38
CA ILE A 171 12.80 -1.23 6.04
C ILE A 171 11.32 -0.85 6.18
N ILE A 172 10.53 -1.13 5.14
CA ILE A 172 9.08 -0.93 5.13
C ILE A 172 8.44 -2.32 5.23
N ASN A 173 7.72 -2.58 6.32
CA ASN A 173 6.96 -3.83 6.48
C ASN A 173 5.47 -3.51 6.32
N LEU A 174 4.81 -4.21 5.39
CA LEU A 174 3.42 -3.99 5.06
C LEU A 174 2.68 -5.33 5.03
N ASN A 175 1.65 -5.45 5.86
CA ASN A 175 0.81 -6.62 6.04
C ASN A 175 -0.61 -6.30 5.60
N ILE A 176 -1.09 -6.90 4.52
CA ILE A 176 -2.45 -6.69 4.01
C ILE A 176 -3.33 -7.83 4.47
N SER A 177 -4.51 -7.48 4.98
CA SER A 177 -5.59 -8.44 5.22
C SER A 177 -6.55 -8.44 4.04
N ASN A 178 -6.65 -9.56 3.33
CA ASN A 178 -7.63 -9.70 2.27
C ASN A 178 -9.00 -10.04 2.89
N SER A 179 -10.08 -9.37 2.48
CA SER A 179 -11.41 -9.64 3.08
C SER A 179 -12.10 -10.87 2.49
N ASP A 180 -11.67 -11.28 1.30
CA ASP A 180 -12.32 -12.36 0.55
C ASP A 180 -11.62 -13.72 0.80
N PHE A 181 -10.40 -13.69 1.37
CA PHE A 181 -9.59 -14.84 1.77
C PHE A 181 -8.86 -14.46 3.07
N SER A 182 -8.91 -15.30 4.11
CA SER A 182 -8.28 -15.03 5.42
C SER A 182 -6.75 -15.08 5.40
N GLU A 183 -6.12 -14.65 4.32
CA GLU A 183 -4.68 -14.69 4.12
C GLU A 183 -4.10 -13.29 4.39
N THR A 184 -3.18 -13.25 5.36
CA THR A 184 -2.35 -12.08 5.61
C THR A 184 -1.13 -12.17 4.70
N ARG A 185 -0.95 -11.19 3.83
CA ARG A 185 0.24 -11.09 2.97
C ARG A 185 1.22 -10.10 3.55
N SER A 186 2.49 -10.49 3.67
CA SER A 186 3.57 -9.60 4.08
C SER A 186 4.43 -9.18 2.88
N LEU A 187 4.62 -7.88 2.71
CA LEU A 187 5.50 -7.25 1.73
C LEU A 187 6.58 -6.46 2.47
N LYS A 188 7.82 -6.54 1.97
CA LYS A 188 8.98 -5.87 2.56
C LYS A 188 9.69 -5.03 1.50
N GLY A 189 9.74 -3.72 1.72
CA GLY A 189 10.54 -2.75 0.94
C GLY A 189 11.79 -2.31 1.69
N TYR A 190 12.80 -1.81 0.97
CA TYR A 190 14.05 -1.30 1.55
C TYR A 190 14.62 -0.14 0.73
N ALA A 191 14.71 1.04 1.34
CA ALA A 191 15.36 2.22 0.75
C ALA A 191 16.68 2.52 1.46
N ASN A 192 17.74 2.80 0.69
CA ASN A 192 19.02 3.22 1.24
C ASN A 192 19.08 4.75 1.38
N PHE A 193 19.68 5.24 2.47
CA PHE A 193 20.10 6.64 2.52
C PHE A 193 21.26 6.84 1.52
N LYS A 194 21.19 7.91 0.72
CA LYS A 194 22.29 8.24 -0.20
C LYS A 194 23.59 8.29 0.58
N LYS A 195 24.60 7.50 0.17
CA LYS A 195 25.96 7.64 0.69
C LYS A 195 26.46 9.02 0.25
N GLU A 196 26.90 9.83 1.20
CA GLU A 196 27.68 11.02 0.89
C GLU A 196 28.91 10.57 0.08
N ILE A 197 29.05 11.08 -1.15
CA ILE A 197 30.21 10.89 -2.04
C ILE A 197 31.14 12.08 -1.85
#